data_AF-A0A6I2R6M1-F1
#
_entry.id   AF-A0A6I2R6M1-F1
#
_cell.length_a   1.000
_cell.length_b   1.000
_cell.length_c   1.000
_cell.angle_alpha   90.00
_cell.angle_beta   90.00
_cell.angle_gamma   90.00
#
_symmetry.space_group_name_H-M   'P 1'
#
loop_
_entity.id
_entity.type
_entity.pdbx_description
1 polymer ?
#
loop_
_entity_poly.entity_id
_entity_poly.type
_entity_poly.pdbx_seq_one_letter_code
_entity_poly.pdbx_strand_id
1 'polypeptide(L)'
;MKFSIDIDPKMEPIIAARLPGFYVDARGAYGIVFRDYYICCFINSDDGSYDVTVDTISDEGDFDKNIVWDSYDDPNEAIADLRYWLKAYRVMPLR
;
A
#
# COMPACT_ATOMS: atom_id res chain seq x y z
N MET A 1 -19.12 7.99 -17.65
CA MET A 1 -18.30 8.62 -16.60
C MET A 1 -16.88 8.09 -16.77
N LYS A 2 -15.91 8.93 -17.15
CA LYS A 2 -14.50 8.55 -17.12
C LYS A 2 -14.03 8.82 -15.69
N PHE A 3 -13.74 7.78 -14.94
CA PHE A 3 -12.94 7.92 -13.72
C PHE A 3 -11.49 8.08 -14.22
N SER A 4 -11.01 9.32 -14.39
CA SER A 4 -9.56 9.50 -14.37
C SER A 4 -9.17 9.46 -12.90
N ILE A 5 -8.37 8.47 -12.53
CA ILE A 5 -7.67 8.50 -11.26
C ILE A 5 -6.50 9.44 -11.50
N ASP A 6 -6.54 10.62 -10.87
CA ASP A 6 -5.40 11.53 -10.85
C ASP A 6 -4.36 10.93 -9.91
N ILE A 7 -3.52 10.05 -10.45
CA ILE A 7 -2.41 9.43 -9.72
C ILE A 7 -1.33 10.49 -9.57
N ASP A 8 -0.84 10.70 -8.34
CA ASP A 8 0.30 11.58 -8.10
C ASP A 8 1.51 11.08 -8.92
N PRO A 9 2.16 11.92 -9.74
CA PRO A 9 3.32 11.51 -10.53
C PRO A 9 4.47 10.91 -9.70
N LYS A 10 4.58 11.25 -8.40
CA LYS A 10 5.53 10.60 -7.48
C LYS A 10 5.26 9.10 -7.31
N MET A 11 4.06 8.60 -7.56
CA MET A 11 3.75 7.16 -7.49
C MET A 11 4.33 6.34 -8.65
N GLU A 12 4.77 6.98 -9.74
CA GLU A 12 5.29 6.28 -10.94
C GLU A 12 6.41 5.25 -10.62
N PRO A 13 7.43 5.55 -9.79
CA PRO A 13 8.45 4.57 -9.42
C PRO A 13 7.89 3.37 -8.64
N ILE A 14 6.91 3.61 -7.75
CA ILE A 14 6.26 2.56 -6.95
C ILE A 14 5.47 1.61 -7.87
N ILE A 15 4.69 2.17 -8.80
CA ILE A 15 3.89 1.42 -9.76
C ILE A 15 4.78 0.66 -10.76
N ALA A 16 5.86 1.28 -11.22
CA ALA A 16 6.83 0.68 -12.13
C ALA A 16 7.54 -0.55 -11.53
N ALA A 17 7.56 -0.70 -10.20
CA ALA A 17 8.12 -1.86 -9.52
C ALA A 17 7.35 -3.17 -9.79
N ARG A 18 6.08 -3.08 -10.21
CA ARG A 18 5.23 -4.22 -10.62
C ARG A 18 5.28 -5.40 -9.64
N LEU A 19 5.20 -5.10 -8.35
CA LEU A 19 5.11 -6.11 -7.30
C LEU A 19 3.97 -7.09 -7.60
N PRO A 20 4.20 -8.42 -7.63
CA PRO A 20 3.18 -9.39 -8.01
C PRO A 20 1.93 -9.30 -7.14
N GLY A 21 0.76 -9.19 -7.78
CA GLY A 21 -0.55 -9.12 -7.12
C GLY A 21 -0.95 -7.74 -6.60
N PHE A 22 -0.03 -6.77 -6.61
CA PHE A 22 -0.36 -5.38 -6.29
C PHE A 22 -1.09 -4.72 -7.46
N TYR A 23 -1.96 -3.77 -7.12
CA TYR A 23 -2.75 -2.98 -8.04
C TYR A 23 -2.81 -1.52 -7.57
N VAL A 24 -3.15 -0.62 -8.49
CA VAL A 24 -3.53 0.76 -8.14
C VAL A 24 -5.02 0.78 -7.87
N ASP A 25 -5.42 1.21 -6.68
CA ASP A 25 -6.83 1.30 -6.31
C ASP A 25 -7.46 2.62 -6.76
N ALA A 26 -8.75 2.80 -6.48
CA ALA A 26 -9.50 4.00 -6.87
C ALA A 26 -9.01 5.30 -6.18
N ARG A 27 -8.22 5.20 -5.11
CA ARG A 27 -7.61 6.33 -4.41
C ARG A 27 -6.23 6.69 -4.98
N GLY A 28 -5.70 5.89 -5.91
CA GLY A 28 -4.34 6.04 -6.43
C GLY A 28 -3.26 5.37 -5.56
N ALA A 29 -3.65 4.65 -4.51
CA ALA A 29 -2.71 3.90 -3.69
C ALA A 29 -2.29 2.62 -4.42
N TYR A 30 -1.00 2.28 -4.35
CA TYR A 30 -0.47 1.05 -4.90
C TYR A 30 -0.37 -0.01 -3.80
N GLY A 31 -1.22 -1.03 -3.84
CA GLY A 31 -1.35 -1.97 -2.73
C GLY A 31 -1.86 -3.34 -3.12
N ILE A 32 -1.91 -4.22 -2.14
CA ILE A 32 -2.46 -5.57 -2.23
C ILE A 32 -3.32 -5.85 -1.01
N VAL A 33 -4.50 -6.45 -1.25
CA VAL A 33 -5.24 -7.14 -0.21
C VAL A 33 -4.72 -8.57 -0.14
N PHE A 34 -4.17 -8.95 1.02
CA PHE A 34 -3.63 -10.27 1.25
C PHE A 34 -4.11 -10.79 2.60
N ARG A 35 -5.01 -11.79 2.56
CA ARG A 35 -5.77 -12.27 3.73
C ARG A 35 -6.55 -11.10 4.35
N ASP A 36 -6.47 -10.92 5.67
CA ASP A 36 -7.19 -9.91 6.44
C ASP A 36 -6.40 -8.59 6.54
N TYR A 37 -5.54 -8.32 5.55
CA TYR A 37 -4.65 -7.16 5.55
C TYR A 37 -4.65 -6.47 4.19
N TYR A 38 -4.61 -5.16 4.23
CA TYR A 38 -4.30 -4.31 3.10
C TYR A 38 -2.91 -3.70 3.31
N ILE A 39 -1.99 -3.98 2.39
CA ILE A 39 -0.62 -3.49 2.42
C ILE A 39 -0.46 -2.55 1.24
N CYS A 40 -0.19 -1.27 1.46
CA CYS A 40 -0.13 -0.31 0.36
C CYS A 40 0.91 0.79 0.56
N CYS A 41 1.15 1.52 -0.53
CA CYS A 41 1.86 2.77 -0.53
C CYS A 41 1.03 3.86 -1.19
N PHE A 42 1.06 5.07 -0.64
CA PHE A 42 0.48 6.29 -1.22
C PHE A 42 1.35 7.51 -0.89
N ILE A 43 1.11 8.63 -1.58
CA ILE A 43 1.78 9.89 -1.27
C ILE A 43 1.00 10.60 -0.16
N ASN A 44 1.69 10.89 0.95
CA ASN A 44 1.12 11.67 2.04
C ASN A 44 0.81 13.10 1.55
N SER A 45 -0.43 13.56 1.76
CA SER A 45 -0.86 14.88 1.29
C SER A 45 -0.25 16.05 2.03
N ASP A 46 0.23 15.84 3.25
CA ASP A 46 0.70 16.89 4.15
C ASP A 46 2.18 17.21 3.92
N ASP A 47 3.01 16.19 3.68
CA ASP A 47 4.46 16.34 3.49
C ASP A 47 5.01 15.76 2.18
N GLY A 48 4.20 15.04 1.41
CA GLY A 48 4.58 14.45 0.13
C GLY A 48 5.52 13.25 0.22
N SER A 49 5.67 12.65 1.40
CA SER A 49 6.41 11.39 1.61
C SER A 49 5.67 10.18 1.03
N TYR A 50 6.40 9.07 0.85
CA TYR A 50 5.83 7.77 0.52
C TYR A 50 5.44 7.08 1.83
N ASP A 51 4.15 7.04 2.13
CA ASP A 51 3.64 6.30 3.28
C ASP A 51 3.37 4.86 2.87
N VAL A 52 3.99 3.92 3.57
CA VAL A 52 3.71 2.48 3.51
C VAL A 52 2.86 2.11 4.72
N THR A 53 1.70 1.53 4.47
CA THR A 53 0.80 1.11 5.54
C THR A 53 0.44 -0.36 5.48
N VAL A 54 0.09 -0.89 6.66
CA VAL A 54 -0.64 -2.15 6.80
C VAL A 54 -1.89 -1.90 7.61
N ASP A 55 -3.03 -2.08 6.98
CA ASP A 55 -4.35 -1.94 7.59
C ASP A 55 -4.99 -3.32 7.74
N THR A 56 -5.63 -3.59 8.87
CA THR A 56 -6.46 -4.79 9.01
C THR A 56 -7.77 -4.60 8.26
N ILE A 57 -8.30 -5.68 7.71
CA ILE A 57 -9.62 -5.74 7.09
C ILE A 57 -10.58 -6.36 8.11
N SER A 58 -11.73 -5.72 8.34
CA SER A 58 -12.78 -6.22 9.24
C SER A 58 -13.55 -7.40 8.62
N ASP A 59 -14.37 -8.08 9.41
CA ASP A 59 -15.23 -9.16 8.93
C ASP A 59 -16.26 -8.68 7.89
N GLU A 60 -16.57 -7.38 7.89
CA GLU A 60 -17.44 -6.71 6.92
C GLU A 60 -16.72 -6.31 5.62
N GLY A 61 -15.39 -6.45 5.57
CA GLY A 61 -14.58 -6.11 4.41
C GLY A 61 -14.11 -4.65 4.38
N ASP A 62 -14.24 -3.92 5.50
CA ASP A 62 -13.79 -2.53 5.63
C ASP A 62 -12.34 -2.44 6.11
N PHE A 63 -11.62 -1.39 5.70
CA PHE A 63 -10.34 -1.07 6.33
C PHE A 63 -10.60 -0.59 7.77
N ASP A 64 -9.94 -1.24 8.73
CA ASP A 64 -10.09 -0.98 10.16
C ASP A 64 -8.79 -0.38 10.73
N LYS A 65 -8.04 -1.15 11.55
CA LYS A 65 -6.86 -0.64 12.24
C LYS A 65 -5.64 -0.59 11.35
N ASN A 66 -5.05 0.58 11.27
CA ASN A 66 -3.69 0.75 10.80
C ASN A 66 -2.71 0.23 11.87
N ILE A 67 -1.97 -0.83 11.54
CA ILE A 67 -1.02 -1.49 12.45
C ILE A 67 0.44 -1.19 12.10
N VAL A 68 0.68 -0.63 10.92
CA VAL A 68 1.98 -0.16 10.44
C VAL A 68 1.75 1.12 9.65
N TRP A 69 2.57 2.13 9.94
CA TRP A 69 2.68 3.36 9.18
C TRP A 69 4.14 3.81 9.19
N ASP A 70 4.81 3.64 8.06
CA ASP A 70 6.21 4.04 7.87
C ASP A 70 6.30 5.01 6.69
N SER A 71 7.02 6.12 6.88
CA SER A 71 7.13 7.21 5.90
C SER A 71 8.55 7.27 5.33
N TYR A 72 8.66 7.42 4.01
CA TYR A 72 9.94 7.41 3.29
C TYR A 72 10.06 8.59 2.32
N ASP A 73 11.28 9.07 2.13
CA ASP A 73 11.60 10.05 1.07
C ASP A 73 12.08 9.38 -0.24
N ASP A 74 12.62 8.15 -0.16
CA ASP A 74 13.09 7.37 -1.31
C ASP A 74 12.07 6.29 -1.68
N PRO A 75 11.56 6.26 -2.93
CA PRO A 75 10.64 5.23 -3.37
C PRO A 75 11.22 3.81 -3.29
N ASN A 76 12.55 3.63 -3.37
CA ASN A 76 13.17 2.31 -3.26
C ASN A 76 13.06 1.74 -1.83
N GLU A 77 13.11 2.60 -0.81
CA GLU A 77 12.90 2.19 0.58
C GLU A 77 11.44 1.77 0.79
N ALA A 78 10.48 2.56 0.29
CA ALA A 78 9.07 2.20 0.31
C ALA A 78 8.79 0.87 -0.42
N ILE A 79 9.37 0.65 -1.61
CA ILE A 79 9.24 -0.61 -2.36
C ILE A 79 9.83 -1.79 -1.57
N ALA A 80 10.98 -1.60 -0.92
CA ALA A 80 11.59 -2.63 -0.09
C ALA A 80 10.67 -2.99 1.08
N ASP A 81 10.01 -2.00 1.67
CA ASP A 81 9.14 -2.20 2.82
C ASP A 81 7.81 -2.88 2.45
N LEU A 82 7.20 -2.53 1.31
CA LEU A 82 6.05 -3.28 0.75
C LEU A 82 6.36 -4.77 0.58
N ARG A 83 7.57 -5.09 0.11
CA ARG A 83 8.03 -6.49 -0.03
C ARG A 83 8.24 -7.16 1.34
N TYR A 84 8.77 -6.41 2.29
CA TYR A 84 8.98 -6.88 3.65
C TYR A 84 7.65 -7.26 4.30
N TRP A 85 6.66 -6.37 4.28
CA TRP A 85 5.36 -6.62 4.89
C TRP A 85 4.61 -7.77 4.21
N LEU A 86 4.57 -7.84 2.88
CA LEU A 86 3.97 -8.99 2.21
C LEU A 86 4.60 -10.32 2.66
N LYS A 87 5.93 -10.36 2.84
CA LYS A 87 6.64 -11.54 3.33
C LYS A 87 6.34 -11.84 4.79
N ALA A 88 6.26 -10.81 5.64
CA ALA A 88 5.96 -10.94 7.06
C ALA A 88 4.54 -11.50 7.28
N TYR A 89 3.53 -10.95 6.61
CA TYR A 89 2.14 -11.39 6.74
C TYR A 89 1.84 -12.72 6.04
N ARG A 90 2.68 -13.15 5.07
CA ARG A 90 2.62 -14.51 4.51
C ARG A 90 2.85 -15.60 5.55
N VAL A 91 3.75 -15.37 6.51
CA VAL A 91 4.17 -16.38 7.49
C VAL A 91 3.42 -16.29 8.82
N MET A 92 2.60 -15.26 9.02
CA MET A 92 1.79 -15.16 10.22
C MET A 92 0.63 -16.17 10.21
N PRO A 93 0.23 -16.69 11.39
CA PRO A 93 -0.98 -17.50 11.53
C PRO A 93 -2.20 -16.73 11.03
N LEU A 94 -3.17 -17.44 10.46
CA LEU A 94 -4.49 -16.88 10.18
C LEU A 94 -5.15 -16.51 11.51
N ARG A 95 -5.91 -15.41 11.50
CA ARG A 95 -6.75 -15.02 12.65
C ARG A 95 -7.92 -16.00 12.83
#